data_AF-A0AAD7XJF1-F1
#
_entry.id   AF-A0AAD7XJF1-F1
#
_cell.length_a   1.000
_cell.length_b   1.000
_cell.length_c   1.000
_cell.angle_alpha   90.00
_cell.angle_beta   90.00
_cell.angle_gamma   90.00
#
_symmetry.space_group_name_H-M   'P 1'
#
loop_
_entity.id
_entity.type
_entity.pdbx_description
1 polymer ?
#
loop_
_entity_poly.entity_id
_entity_poly.type
_entity_poly.pdbx_seq_one_letter_code
_entity_poly.pdbx_strand_id
1 'polypeptide(L)'
;MATTDSSSSSTFSGDSWPELAGCSEATATLKCQGGRRPCLDVRLAGLTGLRFLEVRKAQLERLDESQCLQRLRDLSLADNALGPVVKPETAFLGCGQLRSLDLSGNGLESLPKSLPESLETLNVSRNRLEALDASETQIRRLIASDNRIENVSGGARRLQELCLRRNALSTLARFACPELRDLDVADNRLVEVDLLLERCPKIARIDLSGNPLVDKKLARAAADGSSKKLFDALRKGSGERRVVVASKEALAIRPHVVACVLRVSSPYVFAPDADDDFEALVGLEDLQIDHNEDLAAARKTFDEFLASQTRLHAKGRRRAAIGTHALEAIAWPLAYVAADDVDFLPIAGGWMREKGRVSARKFAADLAAGKNSSLKHAAKQLLAAPKLAHLVDARGTVLSVPPLSNAYDTRITLDTKSGVFLEVSAAEAKDDSHVRAAALHLLNDAIALFEQQAPGRTVMVEPVDVVYDFDRTLLRSSFPDRDELLSLPPLPDLPHPQD
;
A
#
# COMPACT_ATOMS: atom_id res chain seq x y z
N MET A 1 27.55 -14.45 58.60
CA MET A 1 26.32 -14.00 57.92
C MET A 1 26.39 -12.49 57.82
N ALA A 2 26.98 -11.98 56.73
CA ALA A 2 27.01 -10.57 56.40
C ALA A 2 26.11 -10.39 55.18
N THR A 3 25.09 -9.56 55.34
CA THR A 3 24.14 -9.15 54.29
C THR A 3 24.90 -8.35 53.24
N THR A 4 25.07 -8.92 52.04
CA THR A 4 25.62 -8.23 50.87
C THR A 4 24.54 -7.31 50.30
N ASP A 5 24.65 -6.01 50.58
CA ASP A 5 23.84 -4.99 49.93
C ASP A 5 24.10 -4.99 48.42
N SER A 6 23.05 -5.32 47.66
CA SER A 6 23.08 -5.67 46.24
C SER A 6 22.73 -4.49 45.32
N SER A 7 23.36 -3.33 45.50
CA SER A 7 23.13 -2.18 44.61
C SER A 7 24.33 -1.24 44.51
N SER A 8 25.44 -1.71 43.93
CA SER A 8 26.52 -0.83 43.48
C SER A 8 26.10 -0.08 42.21
N SER A 9 25.82 1.21 42.33
CA SER A 9 25.44 2.12 41.25
C SER A 9 26.43 3.28 41.17
N SER A 10 26.95 3.57 39.97
CA SER A 10 27.91 4.65 39.74
C SER A 10 27.35 5.67 38.73
N THR A 11 27.44 6.96 39.04
CA THR A 11 27.00 8.08 38.17
C THR A 11 28.14 9.05 37.98
N PHE A 12 28.36 9.47 36.73
CA PHE A 12 29.45 10.37 36.37
C PHE A 12 28.98 11.51 35.46
N SER A 13 29.44 12.73 35.77
CA SER A 13 29.18 13.95 35.00
C SER A 13 30.48 14.74 34.82
N GLY A 14 30.91 15.01 33.58
CA GLY A 14 32.13 15.76 33.28
C GLY A 14 32.67 15.53 31.85
N ASP A 15 33.67 16.33 31.43
CA ASP A 15 34.21 16.30 30.05
C ASP A 15 35.15 15.12 29.75
N SER A 16 35.63 14.43 30.76
CA SER A 16 36.44 13.22 30.64
C SER A 16 35.62 12.00 31.07
N TRP A 17 35.68 10.90 30.29
CA TRP A 17 35.45 9.55 30.83
C TRP A 17 36.20 9.50 32.17
N PRO A 18 35.52 9.34 33.32
CA PRO A 18 36.24 8.94 34.50
C PRO A 18 36.93 7.65 34.09
N GLU A 19 38.21 7.53 34.40
CA GLU A 19 38.82 6.22 34.33
C GLU A 19 37.88 5.29 35.10
N LEU A 20 37.31 4.28 34.42
CA LEU A 20 36.47 3.25 35.02
C LEU A 20 37.21 2.49 36.15
N ALA A 21 38.43 2.90 36.48
CA ALA A 21 39.27 2.55 37.63
C ALA A 21 38.53 2.52 38.98
N GLY A 22 37.39 3.20 39.13
CA GLY A 22 36.54 3.13 40.33
C GLY A 22 35.38 2.12 40.27
N CYS A 23 35.08 1.53 39.12
CA CYS A 23 33.97 0.59 38.96
C CYS A 23 34.42 -0.85 39.22
N SER A 24 33.78 -1.52 40.17
CA SER A 24 33.99 -2.96 40.39
C SER A 24 33.40 -3.79 39.25
N GLU A 25 33.91 -5.00 39.00
CA GLU A 25 33.30 -5.96 38.05
C GLU A 25 31.83 -6.29 38.40
N ALA A 26 31.44 -6.13 39.67
CA ALA A 26 30.09 -6.35 40.18
C ALA A 26 29.12 -5.18 39.90
N THR A 27 29.60 -4.07 39.32
CA THR A 27 28.79 -2.88 39.06
C THR A 27 27.60 -3.24 38.17
N ALA A 28 26.38 -3.02 38.68
CA ALA A 28 25.15 -3.38 37.98
C ALA A 28 24.57 -2.23 37.15
N THR A 29 24.88 -0.99 37.52
CA THR A 29 24.32 0.24 36.93
C THR A 29 25.42 1.28 36.73
N LEU A 30 25.55 1.77 35.50
CA LEU A 30 26.48 2.83 35.14
C LEU A 30 25.75 3.93 34.35
N LYS A 31 25.91 5.19 34.77
CA LYS A 31 25.36 6.36 34.09
C LYS A 31 26.46 7.38 33.78
N CYS A 32 26.56 7.77 32.51
CA CYS A 32 27.51 8.75 32.02
C CYS A 32 26.75 9.87 31.29
N GLN A 33 27.01 11.12 31.67
CA GLN A 33 26.40 12.29 31.04
C GLN A 33 27.42 13.39 30.73
N GLY A 34 27.41 13.88 29.50
CA GLY A 34 28.27 14.99 29.06
C GLY A 34 29.64 14.56 28.52
N GLY A 35 30.42 15.55 28.05
CA GLY A 35 31.72 15.37 27.41
C GLY A 35 31.65 15.14 25.89
N ARG A 36 32.77 15.39 25.19
CA ARG A 36 32.90 15.15 23.73
C ARG A 36 33.72 13.89 23.50
N ARG A 37 33.06 12.78 23.17
CA ARG A 37 33.70 11.46 22.96
C ARG A 37 33.12 10.80 21.71
N PRO A 38 33.92 10.53 20.67
CA PRO A 38 33.41 9.97 19.42
C PRO A 38 33.09 8.46 19.50
N CYS A 39 33.55 7.72 20.51
CA CYS A 39 33.28 6.28 20.63
C CYS A 39 33.08 5.78 22.08
N LEU A 40 32.37 4.64 22.18
CA LEU A 40 32.19 3.85 23.40
C LEU A 40 33.23 2.72 23.41
N ASP A 41 34.38 2.94 24.07
CA ASP A 41 35.58 2.10 23.95
C ASP A 41 35.64 0.92 24.96
N VAL A 42 36.42 -0.10 24.59
CA VAL A 42 36.74 -1.46 25.10
C VAL A 42 36.86 -1.63 26.63
N ARG A 43 36.96 -0.55 27.41
CA ARG A 43 37.07 -0.63 28.89
C ARG A 43 35.77 -1.08 29.58
N LEU A 44 34.62 -1.02 28.89
CA LEU A 44 33.38 -1.61 29.40
C LEU A 44 33.38 -3.15 29.38
N ALA A 45 34.28 -3.78 28.63
CA ALA A 45 34.34 -5.24 28.51
C ALA A 45 34.59 -5.97 29.85
N GLY A 46 35.23 -5.32 30.82
CA GLY A 46 35.47 -5.87 32.15
C GLY A 46 34.26 -5.83 33.09
N LEU A 47 33.21 -5.09 32.75
CA LEU A 47 32.01 -4.93 33.60
C LEU A 47 31.00 -6.06 33.37
N THR A 48 31.42 -7.30 33.58
CA THR A 48 30.62 -8.51 33.30
C THR A 48 29.34 -8.62 34.16
N GLY A 49 29.24 -7.85 35.25
CA GLY A 49 28.04 -7.73 36.08
C GLY A 49 27.02 -6.68 35.62
N LEU A 50 27.34 -5.87 34.60
CA LEU A 50 26.55 -4.71 34.21
C LEU A 50 25.20 -5.13 33.62
N ARG A 51 24.12 -4.58 34.19
CA ARG A 51 22.74 -4.80 33.74
C ARG A 51 22.10 -3.57 33.11
N PHE A 52 22.50 -2.39 33.57
CA PHE A 52 22.01 -1.10 33.08
C PHE A 52 23.18 -0.19 32.71
N LEU A 53 23.17 0.32 31.47
CA LEU A 53 24.13 1.30 30.98
C LEU A 53 23.38 2.47 30.35
N GLU A 54 23.64 3.68 30.82
CA GLU A 54 23.14 4.92 30.23
C GLU A 54 24.31 5.83 29.87
N VAL A 55 24.41 6.20 28.58
CA VAL A 55 25.37 7.17 28.08
C VAL A 55 24.62 8.22 27.27
N ARG A 56 24.46 9.42 27.84
CA ARG A 56 23.72 10.53 27.20
C ARG A 56 24.58 11.74 26.96
N LYS A 57 24.32 12.48 25.88
CA LYS A 57 24.97 13.78 25.57
C LYS A 57 26.49 13.71 25.55
N ALA A 58 27.05 12.57 25.15
CA ALA A 58 28.48 12.32 25.10
C ALA A 58 29.08 12.51 23.69
N GLN A 59 28.26 12.91 22.71
CA GLN A 59 28.65 13.04 21.29
C GLN A 59 29.21 11.73 20.71
N LEU A 60 28.68 10.58 21.16
CA LEU A 60 29.07 9.27 20.62
C LEU A 60 28.70 9.19 19.13
N GLU A 61 29.70 8.93 18.30
CA GLU A 61 29.56 8.72 16.85
C GLU A 61 29.62 7.22 16.51
N ARG A 62 30.32 6.40 17.31
CA ARG A 62 30.52 4.96 17.06
C ARG A 62 30.31 4.09 18.31
N LEU A 63 29.84 2.87 18.05
CA LEU A 63 29.86 1.75 18.98
C LEU A 63 30.87 0.74 18.44
N ASP A 64 32.01 0.58 19.11
CA ASP A 64 32.95 -0.49 18.76
C ASP A 64 32.42 -1.83 19.30
N GLU A 65 32.74 -2.93 18.61
CA GLU A 65 32.18 -4.27 18.81
C GLU A 65 32.06 -4.63 20.29
N SER A 66 30.85 -4.49 20.84
CA SER A 66 30.56 -4.62 22.26
C SER A 66 30.43 -6.09 22.67
N GLN A 67 31.39 -6.93 22.27
CA GLN A 67 31.40 -8.38 22.43
C GLN A 67 31.27 -8.88 23.89
N CYS A 68 31.19 -7.98 24.88
CA CYS A 68 31.50 -8.28 26.27
C CYS A 68 30.39 -7.92 27.28
N LEU A 69 29.23 -7.38 26.87
CA LEU A 69 28.14 -7.03 27.79
C LEU A 69 27.00 -8.07 27.83
N GLN A 70 27.37 -9.34 28.01
CA GLN A 70 26.48 -10.51 27.96
C GLN A 70 25.29 -10.49 28.93
N ARG A 71 25.38 -9.72 30.03
CA ARG A 71 24.34 -9.59 31.06
C ARG A 71 23.54 -8.29 30.99
N LEU A 72 23.84 -7.43 30.02
CA LEU A 72 23.18 -6.15 29.87
C LEU A 72 21.71 -6.37 29.50
N ARG A 73 20.81 -5.72 30.25
CA ARG A 73 19.36 -5.78 30.04
C ARG A 73 18.82 -4.48 29.48
N ASP A 74 19.37 -3.35 29.93
CA ASP A 74 18.91 -2.03 29.57
C ASP A 74 20.08 -1.17 29.09
N LEU A 75 19.99 -0.68 27.87
CA LEU A 75 20.98 0.20 27.25
C LEU A 75 20.31 1.48 26.76
N SER A 76 20.74 2.62 27.28
CA SER A 76 20.34 3.93 26.77
C SER A 76 21.55 4.66 26.22
N LEU A 77 21.51 4.97 24.92
CA LEU A 77 22.51 5.74 24.18
C LEU A 77 21.87 7.02 23.62
N ALA A 78 20.86 7.54 24.30
CA ALA A 78 20.07 8.63 23.79
C ALA A 78 20.82 9.97 23.79
N ASP A 79 20.40 10.89 22.93
CA ASP A 79 20.97 12.23 22.76
C ASP A 79 22.49 12.19 22.46
N ASN A 80 22.93 11.30 21.55
CA ASN A 80 24.28 11.28 21.01
C ASN A 80 24.28 11.59 19.49
N ALA A 81 25.32 11.20 18.76
CA ALA A 81 25.51 11.52 17.35
C ALA A 81 25.70 10.24 16.50
N LEU A 82 24.98 9.17 16.85
CA LEU A 82 25.16 7.84 16.25
C LEU A 82 24.71 7.73 14.77
N GLY A 83 23.96 8.72 14.26
CA GLY A 83 23.33 8.83 12.94
C GLY A 83 23.89 7.98 11.78
N PRO A 84 24.63 8.55 10.81
CA PRO A 84 25.05 7.81 9.62
C PRO A 84 26.20 6.82 9.89
N VAL A 85 26.69 6.73 11.13
CA VAL A 85 27.95 6.06 11.48
C VAL A 85 27.74 4.75 12.24
N VAL A 86 26.57 4.50 12.81
CA VAL A 86 26.22 3.15 13.29
C VAL A 86 26.04 2.26 12.07
N LYS A 87 27.11 1.55 11.70
CA LYS A 87 27.07 0.31 10.93
C LYS A 87 26.51 -0.75 11.88
N PRO A 88 25.19 -0.97 11.91
CA PRO A 88 24.53 -1.66 13.01
C PRO A 88 24.75 -3.17 12.96
N GLU A 89 25.30 -3.69 11.87
CA GLU A 89 25.41 -5.11 11.57
C GLU A 89 26.15 -5.88 12.67
N THR A 90 27.03 -5.23 13.44
CA THR A 90 27.78 -5.84 14.54
C THR A 90 27.68 -5.12 15.90
N ALA A 91 27.03 -3.95 15.98
CA ALA A 91 27.10 -3.09 17.17
C ALA A 91 26.51 -3.74 18.43
N PHE A 92 25.50 -4.60 18.27
CA PHE A 92 24.81 -5.30 19.36
C PHE A 92 25.05 -6.82 19.35
N LEU A 93 25.99 -7.31 18.53
CA LEU A 93 26.36 -8.73 18.52
C LEU A 93 26.90 -9.11 19.90
N GLY A 94 26.32 -10.15 20.53
CA GLY A 94 26.72 -10.63 21.86
C GLY A 94 25.91 -10.07 23.04
N CYS A 95 25.00 -9.10 22.81
CA CYS A 95 24.07 -8.60 23.83
C CYS A 95 22.82 -9.49 23.99
N GLY A 96 23.00 -10.80 24.19
CA GLY A 96 21.93 -11.81 24.16
C GLY A 96 20.88 -11.75 25.29
N GLN A 97 21.05 -10.86 26.27
CA GLN A 97 20.09 -10.61 27.36
C GLN A 97 19.44 -9.23 27.30
N LEU A 98 19.73 -8.44 26.27
CA LEU A 98 19.22 -7.09 26.15
C LEU A 98 17.70 -7.11 25.95
N ARG A 99 16.96 -6.39 26.79
CA ARG A 99 15.49 -6.29 26.80
C ARG A 99 15.01 -4.92 26.35
N SER A 100 15.74 -3.86 26.71
CA SER A 100 15.40 -2.47 26.39
C SER A 100 16.57 -1.74 25.77
N LEU A 101 16.32 -1.05 24.66
CA LEU A 101 17.29 -0.25 23.93
C LEU A 101 16.70 1.13 23.60
N ASP A 102 17.37 2.18 24.06
CA ASP A 102 17.01 3.57 23.77
C ASP A 102 18.10 4.25 22.92
N LEU A 103 17.76 4.51 21.66
CA LEU A 103 18.56 5.20 20.66
C LEU A 103 17.92 6.55 20.27
N SER A 104 17.07 7.13 21.12
CA SER A 104 16.42 8.40 20.80
C SER A 104 17.40 9.56 20.65
N GLY A 105 17.11 10.53 19.79
CA GLY A 105 17.93 11.74 19.68
C GLY A 105 19.32 11.55 19.08
N ASN A 106 19.50 10.60 18.16
CA ASN A 106 20.80 10.22 17.60
C ASN A 106 21.02 10.61 16.13
N GLY A 107 20.00 11.17 15.47
CA GLY A 107 20.06 11.50 14.04
C GLY A 107 20.09 10.27 13.11
N LEU A 108 19.55 9.13 13.54
CA LEU A 108 19.44 7.92 12.71
C LEU A 108 18.55 8.14 11.48
N GLU A 109 18.96 7.64 10.33
CA GLU A 109 18.19 7.73 9.07
C GLU A 109 17.45 6.43 8.72
N SER A 110 17.87 5.30 9.31
CA SER A 110 17.18 4.00 9.20
C SER A 110 17.22 3.25 10.53
N LEU A 111 16.33 2.25 10.69
CA LEU A 111 16.41 1.35 11.83
C LEU A 111 17.70 0.52 11.78
N PRO A 112 18.36 0.27 12.92
CA PRO A 112 19.51 -0.60 12.97
C PRO A 112 19.14 -2.03 12.55
N LYS A 113 19.88 -2.60 11.59
CA LYS A 113 19.78 -4.01 11.22
C LYS A 113 20.36 -4.89 12.34
N SER A 114 19.94 -6.15 12.42
CA SER A 114 20.50 -7.15 13.36
C SER A 114 20.32 -6.82 14.85
N LEU A 115 19.14 -6.35 15.25
CA LEU A 115 18.80 -6.20 16.68
C LEU A 115 18.81 -7.55 17.43
N PRO A 116 19.20 -7.58 18.72
CA PRO A 116 19.19 -8.83 19.49
C PRO A 116 17.79 -9.47 19.55
N GLU A 117 17.70 -10.79 19.37
CA GLU A 117 16.42 -11.52 19.44
C GLU A 117 15.73 -11.41 20.82
N SER A 118 16.51 -11.12 21.88
CA SER A 118 16.00 -10.93 23.23
C SER A 118 15.29 -9.59 23.44
N LEU A 119 15.46 -8.64 22.50
CA LEU A 119 14.99 -7.26 22.65
C LEU A 119 13.46 -7.19 22.63
N GLU A 120 12.89 -6.52 23.63
CA GLU A 120 11.45 -6.37 23.79
C GLU A 120 10.99 -4.94 23.52
N THR A 121 11.78 -3.94 23.94
CA THR A 121 11.46 -2.51 23.80
C THR A 121 12.57 -1.79 23.05
N LEU A 122 12.19 -1.05 22.00
CA LEU A 122 13.08 -0.18 21.23
C LEU A 122 12.52 1.24 21.18
N ASN A 123 13.34 2.23 21.54
CA ASN A 123 13.04 3.64 21.36
C ASN A 123 14.01 4.27 20.36
N VAL A 124 13.47 4.77 19.25
CA VAL A 124 14.19 5.48 18.18
C VAL A 124 13.53 6.84 17.91
N SER A 125 12.84 7.41 18.91
CA SER A 125 12.22 8.73 18.78
C SER A 125 13.23 9.85 18.55
N ARG A 126 12.80 10.99 17.99
CA ARG A 126 13.66 12.16 17.76
C ARG A 126 14.88 11.85 16.90
N ASN A 127 14.69 11.04 15.85
CA ASN A 127 15.71 10.74 14.85
C ASN A 127 15.28 11.35 13.48
N ARG A 128 15.82 10.84 12.37
CA ARG A 128 15.55 11.31 10.99
C ARG A 128 15.09 10.16 10.10
N LEU A 129 14.40 9.16 10.67
CA LEU A 129 13.91 8.00 9.92
C LEU A 129 12.89 8.45 8.86
N GLU A 130 13.06 8.07 7.60
CA GLU A 130 12.13 8.37 6.50
C GLU A 130 11.19 7.21 6.17
N ALA A 131 11.61 5.99 6.48
CA ALA A 131 10.82 4.78 6.34
C ALA A 131 10.97 3.88 7.57
N LEU A 132 9.95 3.06 7.84
CA LEU A 132 9.97 2.11 8.93
C LEU A 132 9.65 0.70 8.43
N ASP A 133 10.63 -0.20 8.52
CA ASP A 133 10.45 -1.64 8.33
C ASP A 133 10.88 -2.38 9.59
N ALA A 134 9.92 -2.99 10.28
CA ALA A 134 10.13 -3.76 11.50
C ALA A 134 9.92 -5.29 11.29
N SER A 135 9.85 -5.75 10.04
CA SER A 135 9.52 -7.15 9.69
C SER A 135 10.44 -8.18 10.33
N GLU A 136 11.74 -7.88 10.38
CA GLU A 136 12.77 -8.79 10.89
C GLU A 136 12.93 -8.71 12.41
N THR A 137 12.21 -7.81 13.08
CA THR A 137 12.36 -7.56 14.51
C THR A 137 11.44 -8.45 15.34
N GLN A 138 11.91 -8.87 16.52
CA GLN A 138 11.11 -9.64 17.49
C GLN A 138 10.54 -8.77 18.63
N ILE A 139 10.66 -7.45 18.51
CA ILE A 139 10.29 -6.48 19.54
C ILE A 139 8.77 -6.46 19.78
N ARG A 140 8.39 -6.15 21.02
CA ARG A 140 6.99 -6.00 21.46
C ARG A 140 6.55 -4.54 21.50
N ARG A 141 7.48 -3.62 21.77
CA ARG A 141 7.20 -2.19 21.88
C ARG A 141 8.19 -1.38 21.06
N LEU A 142 7.67 -0.55 20.15
CA LEU A 142 8.46 0.33 19.30
C LEU A 142 7.98 1.78 19.45
N ILE A 143 8.89 2.66 19.87
CA ILE A 143 8.65 4.09 20.00
C ILE A 143 9.48 4.81 18.94
N ALA A 144 8.82 5.35 17.92
CA ALA A 144 9.44 6.01 16.77
C ALA A 144 8.83 7.41 16.50
N SER A 145 8.30 8.05 17.53
CA SER A 145 7.77 9.42 17.46
C SER A 145 8.82 10.46 17.07
N ASP A 146 8.39 11.58 16.49
CA ASP A 146 9.29 12.69 16.12
C ASP A 146 10.40 12.26 15.14
N ASN A 147 9.98 11.66 14.04
CA ASN A 147 10.84 11.30 12.91
C ASN A 147 10.27 11.93 11.62
N ARG A 148 10.72 11.45 10.44
CA ARG A 148 10.24 11.89 9.12
C ARG A 148 9.58 10.72 8.37
N ILE A 149 8.99 9.78 9.09
CA ILE A 149 8.52 8.52 8.50
C ILE A 149 7.32 8.83 7.60
N GLU A 150 7.45 8.54 6.31
CA GLU A 150 6.37 8.69 5.32
C GLU A 150 5.66 7.36 5.08
N ASN A 151 6.42 6.26 5.16
CA ASN A 151 5.93 4.91 4.86
C ASN A 151 6.29 3.94 5.98
N VAL A 152 5.30 3.12 6.37
CA VAL A 152 5.53 1.94 7.19
C VAL A 152 5.26 0.71 6.34
N SER A 153 6.25 -0.17 6.24
CA SER A 153 6.13 -1.47 5.61
C SER A 153 6.39 -2.57 6.62
N GLY A 154 5.89 -3.76 6.31
CA GLY A 154 6.30 -4.95 7.05
C GLY A 154 5.34 -5.40 8.15
N GLY A 155 5.40 -6.70 8.41
CA GLY A 155 4.51 -7.37 9.36
C GLY A 155 5.23 -7.74 10.64
N ALA A 156 5.33 -6.80 11.58
CA ALA A 156 5.96 -7.05 12.88
C ALA A 156 5.07 -7.96 13.75
N ARG A 157 5.24 -9.28 13.57
CA ARG A 157 4.32 -10.31 14.08
C ARG A 157 4.17 -10.33 15.60
N ARG A 158 5.11 -9.78 16.35
CA ARG A 158 5.10 -9.74 17.83
C ARG A 158 4.83 -8.36 18.41
N LEU A 159 4.74 -7.33 17.58
CA LEU A 159 4.58 -5.96 18.03
C LEU A 159 3.20 -5.78 18.67
N GLN A 160 3.19 -5.26 19.90
CA GLN A 160 2.00 -5.03 20.72
C GLN A 160 1.73 -3.54 20.90
N GLU A 161 2.78 -2.72 20.94
CA GLU A 161 2.70 -1.27 21.11
C GLU A 161 3.55 -0.54 20.06
N LEU A 162 2.95 0.40 19.34
CA LEU A 162 3.62 1.21 18.32
C LEU A 162 3.27 2.69 18.46
N CYS A 163 4.29 3.52 18.68
CA CYS A 163 4.15 4.97 18.72
C CYS A 163 4.86 5.62 17.52
N LEU A 164 4.07 6.26 16.66
CA LEU A 164 4.48 6.95 15.43
C LEU A 164 4.01 8.41 15.40
N ARG A 165 3.63 8.96 16.56
CA ARG A 165 3.23 10.36 16.70
C ARG A 165 4.24 11.34 16.08
N ARG A 166 3.75 12.43 15.47
CA ARG A 166 4.59 13.48 14.86
C ARG A 166 5.57 12.91 13.83
N ASN A 167 5.00 12.32 12.79
CA ASN A 167 5.70 11.85 11.59
C ASN A 167 5.01 12.42 10.34
N ALA A 168 5.33 11.90 9.15
CA ALA A 168 4.79 12.36 7.87
C ALA A 168 3.92 11.30 7.18
N LEU A 169 3.34 10.36 7.93
CA LEU A 169 2.58 9.24 7.38
C LEU A 169 1.34 9.73 6.63
N SER A 170 1.21 9.36 5.36
CA SER A 170 0.03 9.64 4.53
C SER A 170 -0.95 8.46 4.47
N THR A 171 -0.44 7.24 4.69
CA THR A 171 -1.23 6.00 4.63
C THR A 171 -0.74 4.94 5.62
N LEU A 172 -1.64 4.01 5.99
CA LEU A 172 -1.34 2.80 6.77
C LEU A 172 -1.55 1.51 5.96
N ALA A 173 -1.75 1.60 4.63
CA ALA A 173 -2.23 0.50 3.80
C ALA A 173 -1.33 -0.75 3.80
N ARG A 174 -0.01 -0.58 3.94
CA ARG A 174 1.02 -1.64 3.87
C ARG A 174 1.43 -2.22 5.22
N PHE A 175 0.77 -1.79 6.29
CA PHE A 175 1.14 -2.13 7.66
C PHE A 175 0.23 -3.21 8.25
N ALA A 176 0.80 -4.34 8.67
CA ALA A 176 0.04 -5.46 9.23
C ALA A 176 0.69 -6.04 10.51
N CYS A 177 0.14 -5.73 11.68
CA CYS A 177 0.65 -6.23 12.96
C CYS A 177 -0.45 -7.01 13.70
N PRO A 178 -0.49 -8.35 13.56
CA PRO A 178 -1.60 -9.16 14.08
C PRO A 178 -1.73 -9.14 15.61
N GLU A 179 -0.62 -8.88 16.31
CA GLU A 179 -0.56 -8.81 17.78
C GLU A 179 -0.68 -7.40 18.34
N LEU A 180 -0.84 -6.38 17.49
CA LEU A 180 -0.84 -4.98 17.91
C LEU A 180 -2.08 -4.67 18.74
N ARG A 181 -1.86 -4.06 19.90
CA ARG A 181 -2.89 -3.64 20.85
C ARG A 181 -3.01 -2.13 20.92
N ASP A 182 -1.89 -1.43 20.90
CA ASP A 182 -1.86 0.02 21.06
C ASP A 182 -1.12 0.68 19.89
N LEU A 183 -1.80 1.60 19.21
CA LEU A 183 -1.26 2.37 18.08
C LEU A 183 -1.46 3.87 18.31
N ASP A 184 -0.36 4.62 18.37
CA ASP A 184 -0.39 6.09 18.34
C ASP A 184 0.17 6.57 17.00
N VAL A 185 -0.68 7.13 16.14
CA VAL A 185 -0.30 7.78 14.87
C VAL A 185 -0.78 9.23 14.84
N ALA A 186 -0.92 9.85 16.01
CA ALA A 186 -1.36 11.23 16.10
C ALA A 186 -0.39 12.19 15.42
N ASP A 187 -0.88 13.35 14.99
CA ASP A 187 -0.08 14.41 14.39
C ASP A 187 0.72 13.92 13.16
N ASN A 188 0.02 13.25 12.23
CA ASN A 188 0.54 12.77 10.96
C ASN A 188 -0.23 13.40 9.78
N ARG A 189 -0.07 12.87 8.57
CA ARG A 189 -0.73 13.35 7.34
C ARG A 189 -1.75 12.34 6.80
N LEU A 190 -2.32 11.49 7.67
CA LEU A 190 -3.26 10.46 7.26
C LEU A 190 -4.54 11.10 6.74
N VAL A 191 -4.87 10.78 5.49
CA VAL A 191 -6.09 11.25 4.82
C VAL A 191 -7.22 10.22 5.01
N GLU A 192 -6.86 8.94 5.03
CA GLU A 192 -7.78 7.81 5.17
C GLU A 192 -7.17 6.71 6.07
N VAL A 193 -8.02 5.91 6.70
CA VAL A 193 -7.61 4.81 7.59
C VAL A 193 -8.40 3.55 7.24
N ASP A 194 -7.93 2.83 6.24
CA ASP A 194 -8.61 1.64 5.73
C ASP A 194 -8.03 0.33 6.22
N LEU A 195 -8.94 -0.62 6.49
CA LEU A 195 -8.68 -2.02 6.82
C LEU A 195 -7.74 -2.20 8.03
N LEU A 196 -7.55 -1.15 8.85
CA LEU A 196 -6.68 -1.18 10.03
C LEU A 196 -7.12 -2.27 11.01
N LEU A 197 -8.43 -2.40 11.25
CA LEU A 197 -8.98 -3.43 12.15
C LEU A 197 -8.84 -4.86 11.59
N GLU A 198 -8.70 -5.01 10.27
CA GLU A 198 -8.49 -6.32 9.63
C GLU A 198 -7.01 -6.71 9.68
N ARG A 199 -6.11 -5.74 9.46
CA ARG A 199 -4.66 -5.94 9.53
C ARG A 199 -4.12 -6.02 10.97
N CYS A 200 -4.83 -5.41 11.92
CA CYS A 200 -4.50 -5.39 13.35
C CYS A 200 -5.73 -5.81 14.19
N PRO A 201 -6.14 -7.10 14.16
CA PRO A 201 -7.38 -7.57 14.77
C PRO A 201 -7.41 -7.49 16.31
N LYS A 202 -6.24 -7.40 16.96
CA LYS A 202 -6.11 -7.31 18.43
C LYS A 202 -6.04 -5.88 18.97
N ILE A 203 -6.23 -4.89 18.09
CA ILE A 203 -6.07 -3.48 18.45
C ILE A 203 -7.16 -3.04 19.43
N ALA A 204 -6.74 -2.44 20.54
CA ALA A 204 -7.58 -2.04 21.66
C ALA A 204 -7.53 -0.53 21.91
N ARG A 205 -6.41 0.13 21.57
CA ARG A 205 -6.25 1.59 21.70
C ARG A 205 -5.64 2.16 20.41
N ILE A 206 -6.25 3.23 19.92
CA ILE A 206 -5.80 3.93 18.71
C ILE A 206 -5.90 5.43 18.98
N ASP A 207 -4.84 6.17 18.63
CA ASP A 207 -4.88 7.63 18.54
C ASP A 207 -4.64 8.07 17.09
N LEU A 208 -5.65 8.73 16.52
CA LEU A 208 -5.66 9.28 15.16
C LEU A 208 -5.72 10.82 15.17
N SER A 209 -5.62 11.46 16.35
CA SER A 209 -5.77 12.91 16.49
C SER A 209 -4.74 13.68 15.65
N GLY A 210 -5.08 14.90 15.21
CA GLY A 210 -4.14 15.72 14.44
C GLY A 210 -3.85 15.20 13.02
N ASN A 211 -4.72 14.38 12.43
CA ASN A 211 -4.63 13.94 11.04
C ASN A 211 -5.70 14.58 10.14
N PRO A 212 -5.40 14.91 8.86
CA PRO A 212 -6.33 15.50 7.91
C PRO A 212 -7.31 14.46 7.31
N LEU A 213 -8.06 13.76 8.16
CA LEU A 213 -8.96 12.67 7.76
C LEU A 213 -10.16 13.19 6.94
N VAL A 214 -10.40 12.56 5.78
CA VAL A 214 -11.51 12.92 4.87
C VAL A 214 -12.87 12.54 5.45
N ASP A 215 -12.96 11.40 6.13
CA ASP A 215 -14.19 11.00 6.80
C ASP A 215 -14.43 11.90 8.02
N LYS A 216 -15.42 12.80 7.89
CA LYS A 216 -15.80 13.74 8.94
C LYS A 216 -16.25 13.07 10.25
N LYS A 217 -16.87 11.89 10.19
CA LYS A 217 -17.28 11.13 11.39
C LYS A 217 -16.06 10.54 12.08
N LEU A 218 -15.15 9.95 11.31
CA LEU A 218 -13.90 9.42 11.83
C LEU A 218 -13.02 10.53 12.41
N ALA A 219 -12.87 11.64 11.68
CA ALA A 219 -12.13 12.83 12.11
C ALA A 219 -12.68 13.39 13.44
N ARG A 220 -14.00 13.52 13.55
CA ARG A 220 -14.64 13.96 14.79
C ARG A 220 -14.43 12.96 15.93
N ALA A 221 -14.55 11.66 15.65
CA ALA A 221 -14.34 10.63 16.66
C ALA A 221 -12.88 10.60 17.15
N ALA A 222 -11.92 10.85 16.26
CA ALA A 222 -10.50 10.97 16.58
C ALA A 222 -10.23 12.21 17.47
N ALA A 223 -10.82 13.36 17.12
CA ALA A 223 -10.69 14.60 17.90
C ALA A 223 -11.39 14.53 19.28
N ASP A 224 -12.52 13.83 19.37
CA ASP A 224 -13.28 13.65 20.61
C ASP A 224 -12.52 12.79 21.65
N GLY A 225 -11.48 12.05 21.25
CA GLY A 225 -10.71 11.16 22.12
C GLY A 225 -11.48 9.92 22.62
N SER A 226 -12.71 9.70 22.15
CA SER A 226 -13.56 8.59 22.57
C SER A 226 -13.23 7.32 21.78
N SER A 227 -12.54 6.38 22.42
CA SER A 227 -12.17 5.10 21.78
C SER A 227 -13.40 4.38 21.21
N LYS A 228 -14.53 4.34 21.93
CA LYS A 228 -15.74 3.67 21.44
C LYS A 228 -16.24 4.28 20.13
N LYS A 229 -16.39 5.61 20.05
CA LYS A 229 -16.84 6.29 18.83
C LYS A 229 -15.85 6.07 17.68
N LEU A 230 -14.54 6.10 17.98
CA LEU A 230 -13.49 5.90 16.99
C LEU A 230 -13.57 4.50 16.38
N PHE A 231 -13.67 3.46 17.22
CA PHE A 231 -13.82 2.08 16.77
C PHE A 231 -15.14 1.86 16.02
N ASP A 232 -16.23 2.49 16.44
CA ASP A 232 -17.52 2.42 15.73
C ASP A 232 -17.44 3.08 14.35
N ALA A 233 -16.70 4.19 14.22
CA ALA A 233 -16.43 4.84 12.93
C ALA A 233 -15.53 3.98 12.04
N LEU A 234 -14.44 3.41 12.58
CA LEU A 234 -13.54 2.52 11.86
C LEU A 234 -14.23 1.24 11.36
N ARG A 235 -15.16 0.67 12.15
CA ARG A 235 -15.95 -0.52 11.76
C ARG A 235 -16.98 -0.21 10.69
N LYS A 236 -17.55 0.99 10.72
CA LYS A 236 -18.52 1.44 9.70
C LYS A 236 -17.83 1.79 8.38
N GLY A 237 -16.52 2.09 8.43
CA GLY A 237 -15.73 2.53 7.29
C GLY A 237 -16.15 3.93 6.82
N SER A 238 -15.21 4.66 6.22
CA SER A 238 -15.58 5.71 5.28
C SER A 238 -16.37 5.05 4.15
N GLY A 239 -17.40 5.73 3.64
CA GLY A 239 -18.33 5.18 2.66
C GLY A 239 -17.64 4.48 1.48
N GLU A 240 -18.22 3.36 1.06
CA GLU A 240 -17.86 2.53 -0.10
C GLU A 240 -16.36 2.25 -0.27
N ARG A 241 -15.82 1.36 0.59
CA ARG A 241 -14.55 0.69 0.29
C ARG A 241 -14.63 0.05 -1.10
N ARG A 242 -13.78 0.54 -2.00
CA ARG A 242 -13.69 0.05 -3.37
C ARG A 242 -12.86 -1.24 -3.39
N VAL A 243 -13.55 -2.35 -3.16
CA VAL A 243 -12.98 -3.69 -3.13
C VAL A 243 -13.54 -4.51 -4.27
N VAL A 244 -12.68 -5.28 -4.93
CA VAL A 244 -13.06 -6.37 -5.83
C VAL A 244 -12.78 -7.69 -5.12
N VAL A 245 -13.81 -8.49 -4.88
CA VAL A 245 -13.67 -9.81 -4.29
C VAL A 245 -13.65 -10.85 -5.40
N ALA A 246 -12.54 -11.58 -5.57
CA ALA A 246 -12.45 -12.63 -6.57
C ALA A 246 -12.62 -14.01 -5.93
N SER A 247 -13.61 -14.76 -6.43
CA SER A 247 -13.89 -16.13 -5.96
C SER A 247 -12.84 -17.12 -6.46
N LYS A 248 -12.58 -18.18 -5.67
CA LYS A 248 -11.70 -19.30 -6.05
C LYS A 248 -12.02 -19.88 -7.42
N GLU A 249 -13.31 -20.02 -7.75
CA GLU A 249 -13.76 -20.55 -9.04
C GLU A 249 -13.45 -19.61 -10.20
N ALA A 250 -13.59 -18.29 -10.00
CA ALA A 250 -13.27 -17.32 -11.03
C ALA A 250 -11.76 -17.18 -11.22
N LEU A 251 -10.97 -17.28 -10.15
CA LEU A 251 -9.51 -17.28 -10.22
C LEU A 251 -8.94 -18.53 -10.90
N ALA A 252 -9.62 -19.67 -10.81
CA ALA A 252 -9.26 -20.87 -11.59
C ALA A 252 -9.40 -20.65 -13.11
N ILE A 253 -10.19 -19.66 -13.54
CA ILE A 253 -10.37 -19.30 -14.95
C ILE A 253 -9.45 -18.11 -15.31
N ARG A 254 -9.32 -17.14 -14.40
CA ARG A 254 -8.50 -15.93 -14.56
C ARG A 254 -7.67 -15.66 -13.31
N PRO A 255 -6.46 -16.22 -13.21
CA PRO A 255 -5.67 -16.22 -11.96
C PRO A 255 -5.13 -14.84 -11.55
N HIS A 256 -5.05 -13.89 -12.48
CA HIS A 256 -4.53 -12.55 -12.21
C HIS A 256 -5.59 -11.50 -12.50
N VAL A 257 -5.99 -10.77 -11.46
CA VAL A 257 -6.87 -9.60 -11.54
C VAL A 257 -6.18 -8.44 -10.86
N VAL A 258 -6.06 -7.32 -11.58
CA VAL A 258 -5.54 -6.05 -11.07
C VAL A 258 -6.50 -4.95 -11.50
N ALA A 259 -6.73 -3.96 -10.63
CA ALA A 259 -7.67 -2.89 -10.91
C ALA A 259 -7.27 -1.58 -10.24
N CYS A 260 -7.66 -0.46 -10.84
CA CYS A 260 -7.54 0.88 -10.25
C CYS A 260 -8.73 1.75 -10.64
N VAL A 261 -8.85 2.88 -9.95
CA VAL A 261 -9.68 3.99 -10.39
C VAL A 261 -8.76 5.10 -10.91
N LEU A 262 -9.09 5.61 -12.10
CA LEU A 262 -8.45 6.76 -12.71
C LEU A 262 -9.34 7.98 -12.51
N ARG A 263 -8.78 9.03 -11.91
CA ARG A 263 -9.40 10.35 -11.82
C ARG A 263 -8.51 11.38 -12.48
N VAL A 264 -9.12 12.43 -12.99
CA VAL A 264 -8.39 13.63 -13.41
C VAL A 264 -8.68 14.71 -12.38
N SER A 265 -7.65 15.49 -12.03
CA SER A 265 -7.68 16.55 -11.00
C SER A 265 -8.73 17.66 -11.22
N SER A 266 -9.43 17.68 -12.35
CA SER A 266 -10.54 18.57 -12.69
C SER A 266 -11.66 17.75 -13.37
N PRO A 267 -12.97 18.06 -13.15
CA PRO A 267 -14.07 17.31 -13.73
C PRO A 267 -13.89 17.11 -15.25
N TYR A 268 -14.15 15.89 -15.69
CA TYR A 268 -13.89 15.41 -17.04
C TYR A 268 -14.65 16.25 -18.07
N VAL A 269 -13.96 17.17 -18.73
CA VAL A 269 -14.34 17.75 -20.02
C VAL A 269 -13.10 17.65 -20.87
N PHE A 270 -13.15 16.88 -21.95
CA PHE A 270 -12.12 16.89 -22.97
C PHE A 270 -11.99 18.34 -23.45
N ALA A 271 -10.92 19.03 -23.07
CA ALA A 271 -10.66 20.38 -23.54
C ALA A 271 -9.32 20.38 -24.29
N PRO A 272 -9.22 21.14 -25.39
CA PRO A 272 -8.02 21.22 -26.19
C PRO A 272 -6.93 22.00 -25.45
N ASP A 273 -5.68 21.76 -25.85
CA ASP A 273 -4.54 22.56 -25.41
C ASP A 273 -4.76 24.05 -25.70
N ALA A 274 -4.79 24.89 -24.66
CA ALA A 274 -3.87 26.02 -24.46
C ALA A 274 -4.41 27.00 -23.40
N ASP A 275 -3.55 27.24 -22.42
CA ASP A 275 -3.38 28.46 -21.61
C ASP A 275 -4.46 28.89 -20.59
N ASP A 276 -4.03 28.72 -19.34
CA ASP A 276 -4.28 29.50 -18.11
C ASP A 276 -5.65 29.53 -17.40
N ASP A 277 -5.48 29.37 -16.08
CA ASP A 277 -6.31 29.72 -14.93
C ASP A 277 -7.60 28.96 -14.58
N PHE A 278 -7.58 28.48 -13.33
CA PHE A 278 -8.67 27.86 -12.58
C PHE A 278 -9.94 28.72 -12.54
N GLU A 279 -11.07 28.17 -13.00
CA GLU A 279 -12.35 28.33 -12.29
C GLU A 279 -13.15 27.02 -12.30
N ALA A 280 -13.69 26.68 -11.14
CA ALA A 280 -14.56 25.54 -10.93
C ALA A 280 -15.89 25.74 -11.68
N LEU A 281 -16.42 24.70 -12.33
CA LEU A 281 -17.76 24.74 -12.91
C LEU A 281 -18.67 23.68 -12.29
N VAL A 282 -19.43 24.18 -11.31
CA VAL A 282 -20.82 23.81 -11.03
C VAL A 282 -21.68 24.18 -12.24
N GLY A 283 -22.67 23.35 -12.56
CA GLY A 283 -23.92 23.74 -13.23
C GLY A 283 -23.79 24.49 -14.55
N LEU A 284 -23.85 23.77 -15.68
CA LEU A 284 -24.04 24.34 -17.01
C LEU A 284 -25.48 24.85 -17.17
N GLU A 285 -25.75 26.06 -16.69
CA GLU A 285 -26.73 26.99 -17.26
C GLU A 285 -26.06 28.37 -17.16
N ASP A 286 -25.97 29.09 -18.28
CA ASP A 286 -25.35 30.43 -18.44
C ASP A 286 -23.86 30.47 -18.81
N LEU A 287 -23.55 30.25 -20.10
CA LEU A 287 -22.61 31.09 -20.87
C LEU A 287 -22.67 30.70 -22.36
N GLN A 288 -23.02 31.67 -23.20
CA GLN A 288 -23.07 31.57 -24.67
C GLN A 288 -21.65 31.47 -25.24
N ILE A 289 -21.09 30.27 -25.29
CA ILE A 289 -19.82 29.95 -25.97
C ILE A 289 -20.14 28.86 -27.00
N ASP A 290 -19.61 28.97 -28.21
CA ASP A 290 -20.05 28.20 -29.39
C ASP A 290 -19.82 26.68 -29.22
N HIS A 291 -20.82 25.99 -28.65
CA HIS A 291 -20.77 24.62 -28.13
C HIS A 291 -20.40 23.52 -29.16
N ASN A 292 -20.32 23.81 -30.45
CA ASN A 292 -20.21 22.76 -31.47
C ASN A 292 -18.76 22.38 -31.83
N GLU A 293 -17.81 23.32 -31.82
CA GLU A 293 -16.41 23.01 -32.20
C GLU A 293 -15.65 22.32 -31.07
N ASP A 294 -15.83 22.76 -29.82
CA ASP A 294 -15.23 22.15 -28.64
C ASP A 294 -15.76 20.73 -28.40
N LEU A 295 -17.06 20.53 -28.61
CA LEU A 295 -17.70 19.22 -28.47
C LEU A 295 -17.28 18.26 -29.60
N ALA A 296 -17.02 18.77 -30.80
CA ALA A 296 -16.49 17.98 -31.92
C ALA A 296 -15.02 17.58 -31.69
N ALA A 297 -14.19 18.49 -31.17
CA ALA A 297 -12.82 18.19 -30.78
C ALA A 297 -12.77 17.17 -29.63
N ALA A 298 -13.57 17.39 -28.58
CA ALA A 298 -13.75 16.46 -27.47
C ALA A 298 -14.18 15.06 -27.95
N ARG A 299 -15.13 15.01 -28.89
CA ARG A 299 -15.60 13.77 -29.50
C ARG A 299 -14.50 13.06 -30.28
N LYS A 300 -13.69 13.80 -31.05
CA LYS A 300 -12.56 13.25 -31.80
C LYS A 300 -11.52 12.62 -30.87
N THR A 301 -11.12 13.33 -29.82
CA THR A 301 -10.19 12.82 -28.80
C THR A 301 -10.74 11.58 -28.10
N PHE A 302 -12.03 11.58 -27.76
CA PHE A 302 -12.68 10.40 -27.18
C PHE A 302 -12.75 9.20 -28.14
N ASP A 303 -13.05 9.43 -29.42
CA ASP A 303 -13.08 8.37 -30.43
C ASP A 303 -11.66 7.81 -30.68
N GLU A 304 -10.63 8.66 -30.63
CA GLU A 304 -9.21 8.26 -30.69
C GLU A 304 -8.78 7.45 -29.45
N PHE A 305 -9.27 7.81 -28.27
CA PHE A 305 -9.09 7.04 -27.03
C PHE A 305 -9.72 5.63 -27.15
N LEU A 306 -10.98 5.53 -27.60
CA LEU A 306 -11.66 4.24 -27.81
C LEU A 306 -10.96 3.39 -28.88
N ALA A 307 -10.46 4.01 -29.94
CA ALA A 307 -9.66 3.33 -30.97
C ALA A 307 -8.32 2.82 -30.40
N SER A 308 -7.67 3.61 -29.54
CA SER A 308 -6.43 3.23 -28.85
C SER A 308 -6.62 2.06 -27.90
N GLN A 309 -7.71 2.07 -27.12
CA GLN A 309 -8.12 0.95 -26.29
C GLN A 309 -8.34 -0.32 -27.14
N THR A 310 -9.00 -0.19 -28.29
CA THR A 310 -9.25 -1.31 -29.22
C THR A 310 -7.95 -1.89 -29.79
N ARG A 311 -6.94 -1.06 -30.05
CA ARG A 311 -5.60 -1.50 -30.50
C ARG A 311 -4.82 -2.22 -29.41
N LEU A 312 -4.86 -1.73 -28.17
CA LEU A 312 -4.27 -2.42 -27.01
C LEU A 312 -4.89 -3.80 -26.80
N HIS A 313 -6.21 -3.86 -26.89
CA HIS A 313 -6.95 -5.10 -26.90
C HIS A 313 -6.47 -6.07 -28.00
N ALA A 314 -6.23 -5.61 -29.22
CA ALA A 314 -5.75 -6.48 -30.30
C ALA A 314 -4.38 -7.10 -30.00
N LYS A 315 -3.50 -6.39 -29.26
CA LYS A 315 -2.19 -6.91 -28.82
C LYS A 315 -2.30 -7.85 -27.60
N GLY A 316 -3.21 -7.57 -26.66
CA GLY A 316 -3.33 -8.30 -25.38
C GLY A 316 -4.38 -9.42 -25.30
N ARG A 317 -5.43 -9.41 -26.14
CA ARG A 317 -6.62 -10.31 -26.07
C ARG A 317 -6.34 -11.81 -26.16
N ARG A 318 -5.11 -12.22 -26.48
CA ARG A 318 -4.70 -13.62 -26.47
C ARG A 318 -4.45 -14.17 -25.06
N ARG A 319 -4.19 -13.31 -24.06
CA ARG A 319 -3.88 -13.72 -22.67
C ARG A 319 -4.48 -12.80 -21.61
N ALA A 320 -4.61 -11.50 -21.85
CA ALA A 320 -5.17 -10.53 -20.91
C ALA A 320 -6.33 -9.72 -21.54
N ALA A 321 -7.24 -9.26 -20.69
CA ALA A 321 -8.40 -8.46 -21.07
C ALA A 321 -8.48 -7.24 -20.17
N ILE A 322 -8.83 -6.10 -20.75
CA ILE A 322 -9.00 -4.83 -20.05
C ILE A 322 -10.47 -4.39 -20.09
N GLY A 323 -11.02 -4.08 -18.93
CA GLY A 323 -12.34 -3.52 -18.73
C GLY A 323 -12.23 -2.05 -18.34
N THR A 324 -13.06 -1.21 -18.93
CA THR A 324 -13.13 0.23 -18.66
C THR A 324 -14.58 0.59 -18.37
N HIS A 325 -14.81 1.22 -17.24
CA HIS A 325 -16.16 1.43 -16.69
C HIS A 325 -16.30 2.86 -16.14
N ALA A 326 -17.40 3.53 -16.43
CA ALA A 326 -17.74 4.81 -15.80
C ALA A 326 -17.95 4.60 -14.30
N LEU A 327 -17.20 5.31 -13.46
CA LEU A 327 -17.18 5.04 -12.02
C LEU A 327 -18.52 5.30 -11.35
N GLU A 328 -19.24 6.33 -11.77
CA GLU A 328 -20.58 6.67 -11.29
C GLU A 328 -21.66 5.63 -11.64
N ALA A 329 -21.40 4.76 -12.61
CA ALA A 329 -22.35 3.71 -13.01
C ALA A 329 -22.24 2.46 -12.12
N ILE A 330 -21.25 2.40 -11.22
CA ILE A 330 -20.87 1.20 -10.47
C ILE A 330 -21.34 1.29 -9.01
N ALA A 331 -21.80 0.17 -8.43
CA ALA A 331 -22.04 0.05 -7.00
C ALA A 331 -21.01 -0.88 -6.33
N TRP A 332 -20.32 -0.37 -5.31
CA TRP A 332 -19.32 -1.16 -4.58
C TRP A 332 -19.95 -1.97 -3.42
N PRO A 333 -19.33 -3.10 -3.00
CA PRO A 333 -18.14 -3.75 -3.56
C PRO A 333 -18.43 -4.48 -4.88
N LEU A 334 -17.36 -4.80 -5.63
CA LEU A 334 -17.46 -5.62 -6.84
C LEU A 334 -17.05 -7.06 -6.54
N ALA A 335 -17.53 -7.98 -7.37
CA ALA A 335 -17.19 -9.39 -7.26
C ALA A 335 -16.82 -9.99 -8.62
N TYR A 336 -15.71 -10.71 -8.64
CA TYR A 336 -15.28 -11.55 -9.75
C TYR A 336 -15.74 -12.98 -9.50
N VAL A 337 -16.76 -13.42 -10.23
CA VAL A 337 -17.50 -14.66 -9.98
C VAL A 337 -17.53 -15.56 -11.22
N ALA A 338 -17.78 -16.85 -11.02
CA ALA A 338 -17.89 -17.83 -12.09
C ALA A 338 -19.30 -18.43 -12.12
N ALA A 339 -19.93 -18.50 -13.30
CA ALA A 339 -21.24 -19.12 -13.50
C ALA A 339 -21.27 -19.94 -14.80
N ASP A 340 -22.25 -20.83 -14.95
CA ASP A 340 -22.37 -21.66 -16.15
C ASP A 340 -22.66 -20.82 -17.40
N ASP A 341 -23.52 -19.81 -17.27
CA ASP A 341 -23.78 -18.75 -18.25
C ASP A 341 -24.23 -17.48 -17.51
N VAL A 342 -24.22 -16.34 -18.20
CA VAL A 342 -24.64 -15.05 -17.63
C VAL A 342 -25.26 -14.16 -18.69
N ASP A 343 -26.36 -13.47 -18.34
CA ASP A 343 -26.99 -12.48 -19.23
C ASP A 343 -26.37 -11.11 -19.03
N PHE A 344 -26.04 -10.44 -20.13
CA PHE A 344 -25.54 -9.07 -20.11
C PHE A 344 -25.90 -8.32 -21.40
N LEU A 345 -25.65 -7.01 -21.41
CA LEU A 345 -25.85 -6.17 -22.59
C LEU A 345 -24.48 -5.80 -23.19
N PRO A 346 -23.99 -6.47 -24.25
CA PRO A 346 -22.63 -6.28 -24.75
C PRO A 346 -22.40 -4.93 -25.44
N ILE A 347 -21.20 -4.37 -25.26
CA ILE A 347 -20.68 -3.27 -26.07
C ILE A 347 -20.09 -3.86 -27.36
N ALA A 348 -20.93 -4.13 -28.36
CA ALA A 348 -20.48 -4.54 -29.69
C ALA A 348 -21.39 -3.98 -30.79
N GLY A 349 -20.75 -3.37 -31.81
CA GLY A 349 -21.39 -2.63 -32.90
C GLY A 349 -22.60 -3.33 -33.52
N GLY A 350 -23.76 -2.66 -33.45
CA GLY A 350 -25.04 -3.10 -34.03
C GLY A 350 -25.90 -4.00 -33.13
N TRP A 351 -25.31 -4.88 -32.32
CA TRP A 351 -26.04 -5.90 -31.54
C TRP A 351 -27.08 -5.33 -30.57
N MET A 352 -26.72 -4.24 -29.90
CA MET A 352 -27.58 -3.59 -28.91
C MET A 352 -28.84 -2.98 -29.51
N ARG A 353 -28.79 -2.51 -30.76
CA ARG A 353 -29.95 -1.91 -31.44
C ARG A 353 -30.98 -2.95 -31.86
N GLU A 354 -30.60 -4.22 -32.00
CA GLU A 354 -31.48 -5.26 -32.56
C GLU A 354 -31.88 -6.36 -31.55
N LYS A 355 -31.05 -6.68 -30.54
CA LYS A 355 -31.23 -7.91 -29.74
C LYS A 355 -31.27 -7.73 -28.22
N GLY A 356 -30.92 -6.56 -27.69
CA GLY A 356 -30.97 -6.30 -26.24
C GLY A 356 -30.05 -7.20 -25.41
N ARG A 357 -30.47 -7.52 -24.18
CA ARG A 357 -29.74 -8.43 -23.27
C ARG A 357 -29.70 -9.84 -23.84
N VAL A 358 -28.54 -10.49 -23.72
CA VAL A 358 -28.26 -11.80 -24.30
C VAL A 358 -27.35 -12.60 -23.37
N SER A 359 -27.49 -13.92 -23.39
CA SER A 359 -26.57 -14.81 -22.68
C SER A 359 -25.17 -14.73 -23.28
N ALA A 360 -24.16 -14.78 -22.43
CA ALA A 360 -22.76 -14.68 -22.81
C ALA A 360 -22.37 -15.84 -23.74
N ARG A 361 -22.84 -17.06 -23.50
CA ARG A 361 -22.59 -18.19 -24.40
C ARG A 361 -23.24 -18.02 -25.77
N LYS A 362 -24.48 -17.52 -25.84
CA LYS A 362 -25.15 -17.26 -27.11
C LYS A 362 -24.40 -16.18 -27.90
N PHE A 363 -24.04 -15.09 -27.24
CA PHE A 363 -23.25 -14.02 -27.85
C PHE A 363 -21.88 -14.50 -28.35
N ALA A 364 -21.19 -15.35 -27.57
CA ALA A 364 -19.94 -15.98 -27.99
C ALA A 364 -20.14 -16.92 -29.20
N ALA A 365 -21.21 -17.74 -29.21
CA ALA A 365 -21.53 -18.62 -30.33
C ALA A 365 -21.75 -17.84 -31.64
N ASP A 366 -22.51 -16.76 -31.57
CA ASP A 366 -22.78 -15.90 -32.72
C ASP A 366 -21.49 -15.23 -33.25
N LEU A 367 -20.61 -14.77 -32.34
CA LEU A 367 -19.30 -14.23 -32.71
C LEU A 367 -18.36 -15.30 -33.30
N ALA A 368 -18.42 -16.53 -32.81
CA ALA A 368 -17.61 -17.65 -33.30
C ALA A 368 -18.06 -18.11 -34.69
N ALA A 369 -19.37 -18.07 -34.96
CA ALA A 369 -19.97 -18.40 -36.25
C ALA A 369 -19.75 -17.30 -37.31
N GLY A 370 -19.53 -16.06 -36.89
CA GLY A 370 -19.24 -14.93 -37.76
C GLY A 370 -17.99 -15.13 -38.65
N LYS A 371 -18.05 -14.58 -39.87
CA LYS A 371 -16.96 -14.68 -40.86
C LYS A 371 -15.77 -13.75 -40.56
N ASN A 372 -15.99 -12.56 -39.97
CA ASN A 372 -14.95 -11.53 -39.76
C ASN A 372 -14.99 -10.89 -38.36
N SER A 373 -14.77 -11.68 -37.30
CA SER A 373 -14.67 -11.12 -35.93
C SER A 373 -13.25 -11.26 -35.38
N SER A 374 -12.66 -10.14 -34.97
CA SER A 374 -11.40 -10.12 -34.19
C SER A 374 -11.56 -10.80 -32.81
N LEU A 375 -12.79 -11.05 -32.38
CA LEU A 375 -13.14 -11.74 -31.13
C LEU A 375 -13.38 -13.24 -31.30
N LYS A 376 -13.24 -13.80 -32.52
CA LYS A 376 -13.54 -15.22 -32.79
C LYS A 376 -12.74 -16.20 -31.92
N HIS A 377 -11.49 -15.88 -31.63
CA HIS A 377 -10.66 -16.72 -30.74
C HIS A 377 -11.10 -16.63 -29.28
N ALA A 378 -11.32 -15.41 -28.77
CA ALA A 378 -11.86 -15.15 -27.43
C ALA A 378 -13.22 -15.84 -27.22
N ALA A 379 -14.09 -15.77 -28.22
CA ALA A 379 -15.39 -16.44 -28.20
C ALA A 379 -15.27 -17.97 -28.11
N LYS A 380 -14.37 -18.58 -28.91
CA LYS A 380 -14.10 -20.02 -28.84
C LYS A 380 -13.54 -20.46 -27.48
N GLN A 381 -12.64 -19.67 -26.88
CA GLN A 381 -12.10 -19.95 -25.55
C GLN A 381 -13.21 -19.95 -24.49
N LEU A 382 -14.10 -18.96 -24.51
CA LEU A 382 -15.22 -18.87 -23.57
C LEU A 382 -16.22 -20.03 -23.75
N LEU A 383 -16.51 -20.43 -24.98
CA LEU A 383 -17.39 -21.57 -25.25
C LEU A 383 -16.81 -22.89 -24.74
N ALA A 384 -15.49 -23.04 -24.78
CA ALA A 384 -14.79 -24.22 -24.28
C ALA A 384 -14.66 -24.24 -22.74
N ALA A 385 -14.79 -23.08 -22.08
CA ALA A 385 -14.68 -23.00 -20.62
C ALA A 385 -15.93 -23.61 -19.94
N PRO A 386 -15.74 -24.40 -18.86
CA PRO A 386 -16.85 -25.01 -18.14
C PRO A 386 -17.74 -23.97 -17.45
N LYS A 387 -17.12 -22.94 -16.86
CA LYS A 387 -17.78 -21.75 -16.30
C LYS A 387 -17.21 -20.49 -16.94
N LEU A 388 -17.99 -19.41 -16.90
CA LEU A 388 -17.64 -18.08 -17.36
C LEU A 388 -17.31 -17.18 -16.17
N ALA A 389 -16.07 -16.69 -16.13
CA ALA A 389 -15.68 -15.65 -15.19
C ALA A 389 -16.20 -14.29 -15.67
N HIS A 390 -16.82 -13.53 -14.76
CA HIS A 390 -17.39 -12.22 -15.04
C HIS A 390 -17.36 -11.31 -13.81
N LEU A 391 -17.35 -10.00 -14.04
CA LEU A 391 -17.38 -8.99 -12.99
C LEU A 391 -18.82 -8.52 -12.75
N VAL A 392 -19.22 -8.46 -11.48
CA VAL A 392 -20.52 -7.90 -11.05
C VAL A 392 -20.34 -6.83 -9.98
N ASP A 393 -21.31 -5.93 -9.88
CA ASP A 393 -21.40 -4.93 -8.82
C ASP A 393 -22.23 -5.43 -7.62
N ALA A 394 -22.32 -4.63 -6.55
CA ALA A 394 -23.09 -4.97 -5.35
C ALA A 394 -24.61 -5.14 -5.58
N ARG A 395 -25.12 -4.67 -6.73
CA ARG A 395 -26.53 -4.84 -7.14
C ARG A 395 -26.73 -6.11 -7.96
N GLY A 396 -25.65 -6.84 -8.29
CA GLY A 396 -25.68 -7.98 -9.20
C GLY A 396 -25.71 -7.60 -10.68
N THR A 397 -25.40 -6.34 -11.02
CA THR A 397 -25.28 -5.89 -12.41
C THR A 397 -23.97 -6.41 -12.97
N VAL A 398 -24.02 -7.02 -14.15
CA VAL A 398 -22.82 -7.50 -14.86
C VAL A 398 -22.09 -6.31 -15.48
N LEU A 399 -20.82 -6.16 -15.13
CA LEU A 399 -19.94 -5.09 -15.63
C LEU A 399 -19.14 -5.55 -16.84
N SER A 400 -18.60 -6.76 -16.82
CA SER A 400 -17.79 -7.30 -17.90
C SER A 400 -17.84 -8.83 -17.97
N VAL A 401 -17.68 -9.36 -19.19
CA VAL A 401 -17.48 -10.79 -19.46
C VAL A 401 -16.19 -10.94 -20.28
N PRO A 402 -15.01 -10.93 -19.64
CA PRO A 402 -13.74 -10.98 -20.35
C PRO A 402 -13.39 -12.40 -20.84
N PRO A 403 -12.65 -12.53 -21.95
CA PRO A 403 -12.12 -11.47 -22.82
C PRO A 403 -13.12 -10.95 -23.88
N LEU A 404 -14.43 -11.23 -23.73
CA LEU A 404 -15.43 -10.97 -24.77
C LEU A 404 -15.77 -9.49 -24.91
N SER A 405 -16.36 -8.90 -23.87
CA SER A 405 -16.91 -7.54 -23.92
C SER A 405 -17.26 -7.01 -22.53
N ASN A 406 -17.24 -5.69 -22.38
CA ASN A 406 -17.84 -5.00 -21.24
C ASN A 406 -19.36 -4.88 -21.44
N ALA A 407 -20.07 -4.64 -20.36
CA ALA A 407 -21.50 -4.34 -20.38
C ALA A 407 -21.77 -2.87 -20.69
N TYR A 408 -22.81 -2.61 -21.47
CA TYR A 408 -23.23 -1.29 -21.88
C TYR A 408 -23.65 -0.38 -20.72
N ASP A 409 -24.16 -0.99 -19.65
CA ASP A 409 -24.69 -0.32 -18.45
C ASP A 409 -23.60 0.51 -17.74
N THR A 410 -22.33 0.14 -17.90
CA THR A 410 -21.19 0.82 -17.26
C THR A 410 -20.22 1.47 -18.25
N ARG A 411 -20.66 1.68 -19.51
CA ARG A 411 -19.81 2.29 -20.54
C ARG A 411 -19.32 3.68 -20.14
N ILE A 412 -18.11 4.01 -20.58
CA ILE A 412 -17.62 5.39 -20.54
C ILE A 412 -18.30 6.19 -21.66
N THR A 413 -18.65 7.43 -21.36
CA THR A 413 -19.20 8.41 -22.31
C THR A 413 -18.48 9.74 -22.15
N LEU A 414 -18.77 10.70 -23.03
CA LEU A 414 -18.30 12.08 -22.85
C LEU A 414 -18.80 12.72 -21.54
N ASP A 415 -19.91 12.23 -20.99
CA ASP A 415 -20.51 12.74 -19.75
C ASP A 415 -19.97 12.07 -18.48
N THR A 416 -18.96 11.20 -18.59
CA THR A 416 -18.39 10.50 -17.43
C THR A 416 -17.59 11.46 -16.56
N LYS A 417 -18.10 11.83 -15.38
CA LYS A 417 -17.56 12.90 -14.51
C LYS A 417 -16.74 12.39 -13.34
N SER A 418 -17.10 11.23 -12.80
CA SER A 418 -16.55 10.76 -11.52
C SER A 418 -15.24 10.01 -11.67
N GLY A 419 -14.80 9.73 -12.89
CA GLY A 419 -13.60 8.96 -13.20
C GLY A 419 -13.92 7.61 -13.83
N VAL A 420 -12.88 6.82 -14.04
CA VAL A 420 -12.97 5.54 -14.73
C VAL A 420 -12.46 4.45 -13.81
N PHE A 421 -13.25 3.40 -13.63
CA PHE A 421 -12.77 2.15 -13.07
C PHE A 421 -12.15 1.30 -14.18
N LEU A 422 -10.89 0.92 -13.97
CA LEU A 422 -10.09 0.12 -14.89
C LEU A 422 -9.82 -1.23 -14.24
N GLU A 423 -10.21 -2.32 -14.91
CA GLU A 423 -9.82 -3.67 -14.52
C GLU A 423 -8.99 -4.34 -15.61
N VAL A 424 -7.99 -5.13 -15.21
CA VAL A 424 -7.28 -6.05 -16.09
C VAL A 424 -7.36 -7.43 -15.49
N SER A 425 -7.82 -8.39 -16.28
CA SER A 425 -7.86 -9.79 -15.90
C SER A 425 -7.10 -10.61 -16.95
N ALA A 426 -6.34 -11.62 -16.52
CA ALA A 426 -5.58 -12.48 -17.43
C ALA A 426 -5.93 -13.96 -17.23
N ALA A 427 -5.98 -14.70 -18.34
CA ALA A 427 -6.26 -16.13 -18.38
C ALA A 427 -4.95 -16.94 -18.34
N GLU A 428 -5.06 -18.17 -17.82
CA GLU A 428 -3.95 -19.07 -17.59
C GLU A 428 -3.10 -19.34 -18.85
N ALA A 429 -1.77 -19.41 -18.67
CA ALA A 429 -0.80 -19.87 -19.64
C ALA A 429 0.13 -20.89 -18.96
N LYS A 430 0.97 -21.60 -19.73
CA LYS A 430 1.93 -22.60 -19.19
C LYS A 430 2.92 -22.06 -18.14
N ASP A 431 3.02 -20.74 -17.98
CA ASP A 431 3.91 -20.07 -17.02
C ASP A 431 3.19 -18.86 -16.38
N ASP A 432 3.00 -18.92 -15.06
CA ASP A 432 2.26 -17.95 -14.25
C ASP A 432 2.90 -16.55 -14.24
N SER A 433 4.24 -16.49 -14.31
CA SER A 433 5.00 -15.24 -14.31
C SER A 433 4.70 -14.38 -15.55
N HIS A 434 4.46 -15.02 -16.69
CA HIS A 434 4.14 -14.37 -17.95
C HIS A 434 2.71 -13.80 -17.96
N VAL A 435 1.78 -14.44 -17.23
CA VAL A 435 0.37 -14.02 -17.15
C VAL A 435 0.26 -12.74 -16.33
N ARG A 436 0.94 -12.69 -15.18
CA ARG A 436 1.05 -11.47 -14.36
C ARG A 436 1.69 -10.32 -15.14
N ALA A 437 2.82 -10.57 -15.80
CA ALA A 437 3.52 -9.55 -16.59
C ALA A 437 2.62 -8.97 -17.70
N ALA A 438 1.87 -9.81 -18.42
CA ALA A 438 0.94 -9.36 -19.44
C ALA A 438 -0.19 -8.47 -18.87
N ALA A 439 -0.70 -8.77 -17.67
CA ALA A 439 -1.70 -7.94 -17.00
C ALA A 439 -1.14 -6.58 -16.59
N LEU A 440 0.08 -6.55 -16.04
CA LEU A 440 0.74 -5.32 -15.60
C LEU A 440 1.13 -4.42 -16.77
N HIS A 441 1.65 -4.99 -17.86
CA HIS A 441 1.95 -4.23 -19.09
C HIS A 441 0.69 -3.59 -19.68
N LEU A 442 -0.40 -4.36 -19.77
CA LEU A 442 -1.66 -3.84 -20.29
C LEU A 442 -2.27 -2.75 -19.38
N LEU A 443 -2.10 -2.87 -18.07
CA LEU A 443 -2.48 -1.85 -17.10
C LEU A 443 -1.64 -0.58 -17.28
N ASN A 444 -0.32 -0.70 -17.38
CA ASN A 444 0.58 0.43 -17.60
C ASN A 444 0.27 1.16 -18.90
N ASP A 445 0.12 0.42 -20.01
CA ASP A 445 -0.23 0.98 -21.31
C ASP A 445 -1.57 1.73 -21.26
N ALA A 446 -2.55 1.21 -20.53
CA ALA A 446 -3.84 1.87 -20.37
C ALA A 446 -3.74 3.16 -19.56
N ILE A 447 -2.99 3.17 -18.46
CA ILE A 447 -2.72 4.38 -17.68
C ILE A 447 -2.01 5.42 -18.55
N ALA A 448 -0.98 5.02 -19.29
CA ALA A 448 -0.25 5.91 -20.19
C ALA A 448 -1.14 6.49 -21.29
N LEU A 449 -2.08 5.71 -21.83
CA LEU A 449 -3.08 6.25 -22.76
C LEU A 449 -3.97 7.30 -22.09
N PHE A 450 -4.43 7.06 -20.86
CA PHE A 450 -5.22 8.05 -20.11
C PHE A 450 -4.42 9.34 -19.85
N GLU A 451 -3.13 9.23 -19.53
CA GLU A 451 -2.23 10.38 -19.35
C GLU A 451 -2.03 11.16 -20.67
N GLN A 452 -1.81 10.47 -21.78
CA GLN A 452 -1.66 11.10 -23.11
C GLN A 452 -2.91 11.87 -23.56
N GLN A 453 -4.09 11.40 -23.16
CA GLN A 453 -5.37 12.03 -23.51
C GLN A 453 -5.76 13.16 -22.53
N ALA A 454 -4.92 13.46 -21.53
CA ALA A 454 -5.13 14.52 -20.55
C ALA A 454 -3.89 15.44 -20.42
N PRO A 455 -3.43 16.08 -21.53
CA PRO A 455 -2.27 16.97 -21.49
C PRO A 455 -2.49 18.13 -20.51
N GLY A 456 -1.44 18.50 -19.77
CA GLY A 456 -1.50 19.57 -18.76
C GLY A 456 -2.29 19.24 -17.48
N ARG A 457 -2.85 18.03 -17.34
CA ARG A 457 -3.67 17.64 -16.19
C ARG A 457 -3.05 16.48 -15.42
N THR A 458 -3.25 16.47 -14.11
CA THR A 458 -2.80 15.34 -13.27
C THR A 458 -3.84 14.23 -13.29
N VAL A 459 -3.45 13.05 -13.79
CA VAL A 459 -4.19 11.80 -13.65
C VAL A 459 -3.81 11.15 -12.32
N MET A 460 -4.78 11.02 -11.42
CA MET A 460 -4.66 10.30 -10.16
C MET A 460 -5.04 8.83 -10.38
N VAL A 461 -4.15 7.93 -10.00
CA VAL A 461 -4.40 6.48 -9.99
C VAL A 461 -4.68 6.07 -8.54
N GLU A 462 -5.94 5.79 -8.24
CA GLU A 462 -6.38 5.26 -6.96
C GLU A 462 -6.32 3.73 -7.00
N PRO A 463 -5.53 3.07 -6.14
CA PRO A 463 -5.46 1.61 -6.11
C PRO A 463 -6.80 1.03 -5.66
N VAL A 464 -7.21 -0.07 -6.29
CA VAL A 464 -8.41 -0.84 -5.89
C VAL A 464 -7.97 -2.16 -5.28
N ASP A 465 -8.61 -2.51 -4.18
CA ASP A 465 -8.26 -3.72 -3.45
C ASP A 465 -8.85 -4.95 -4.09
N VAL A 466 -7.99 -5.79 -4.66
CA VAL A 466 -8.39 -7.12 -5.11
C VAL A 466 -8.15 -8.10 -3.97
N VAL A 467 -9.24 -8.65 -3.45
CA VAL A 467 -9.23 -9.60 -2.35
C VAL A 467 -9.66 -10.96 -2.88
N TYR A 468 -8.80 -11.96 -2.68
CA TYR A 468 -9.07 -13.32 -3.06
C TYR A 468 -9.76 -14.05 -1.91
N ASP A 469 -10.96 -14.58 -2.16
CA ASP A 469 -11.69 -15.41 -1.21
C ASP A 469 -11.29 -16.88 -1.39
N PHE A 470 -10.29 -17.31 -0.62
CA PHE A 470 -9.87 -18.70 -0.52
C PHE A 470 -10.23 -19.25 0.86
N ASP A 471 -11.22 -20.13 0.95
CA ASP A 471 -11.52 -20.89 2.18
C ASP A 471 -11.64 -19.98 3.45
N ARG A 472 -12.26 -18.79 3.30
CA ARG A 472 -12.40 -17.73 4.33
C ARG A 472 -11.08 -17.03 4.74
N THR A 473 -10.00 -17.23 4.01
CA THR A 473 -8.78 -16.42 4.07
C THR A 473 -8.80 -15.38 2.96
N LEU A 474 -8.66 -14.11 3.33
CA LEU A 474 -8.62 -12.98 2.41
C LEU A 474 -7.16 -12.69 2.05
N LEU A 475 -6.73 -13.04 0.84
CA LEU A 475 -5.42 -12.67 0.31
C LEU A 475 -5.57 -11.41 -0.56
N ARG A 476 -4.85 -10.34 -0.24
CA ARG A 476 -4.95 -9.08 -0.99
C ARG A 476 -3.81 -8.96 -1.99
N SER A 477 -4.17 -8.75 -3.26
CA SER A 477 -3.20 -8.35 -4.27
C SER A 477 -2.76 -6.92 -3.99
N SER A 478 -1.46 -6.66 -3.97
CA SER A 478 -0.96 -5.29 -3.92
C SER A 478 -1.07 -4.69 -5.31
N PHE A 479 -1.70 -3.52 -5.42
CA PHE A 479 -1.62 -2.74 -6.65
C PHE A 479 -0.14 -2.40 -6.91
N PRO A 480 0.37 -2.61 -8.14
CA PRO A 480 1.76 -2.33 -8.48
C PRO A 480 2.05 -0.84 -8.33
N ASP A 481 3.21 -0.48 -7.79
CA ASP A 481 3.62 0.93 -7.77
C ASP A 481 4.10 1.40 -9.15
N ARG A 482 4.25 2.73 -9.32
CA ARG A 482 4.62 3.32 -10.60
C ARG A 482 6.01 2.86 -11.06
N ASP A 483 6.92 2.60 -10.12
CA ASP A 483 8.25 2.09 -10.44
C ASP A 483 8.21 0.62 -10.89
N GLU A 484 7.37 -0.23 -10.28
CA GLU A 484 7.10 -1.60 -10.74
C GLU A 484 6.52 -1.61 -12.16
N LEU A 485 5.59 -0.69 -12.46
CA LEU A 485 4.99 -0.55 -13.78
C LEU A 485 5.98 -0.02 -14.84
N LEU A 486 6.86 0.92 -14.48
CA LEU A 486 7.86 1.50 -15.37
C LEU A 486 9.10 0.60 -15.56
N SER A 487 9.39 -0.24 -14.57
CA SER A 487 10.51 -1.20 -14.59
C SER A 487 10.12 -2.58 -15.12
N LEU A 488 8.89 -2.73 -15.63
CA LEU A 488 8.44 -4.01 -16.19
C LEU A 488 9.43 -4.46 -17.29
N PRO A 489 9.97 -5.69 -17.20
CA PRO A 489 10.84 -6.21 -18.25
C PRO A 489 10.06 -6.22 -19.56
N PRO A 490 10.73 -5.97 -20.72
CA PRO A 490 10.06 -6.06 -22.01
C PRO A 490 9.33 -7.40 -22.10
N LEU A 491 8.09 -7.37 -22.58
CA LEU A 491 7.36 -8.59 -22.89
C LEU A 491 8.29 -9.44 -23.76
N PRO A 492 8.71 -10.65 -23.32
CA PRO A 492 9.57 -11.48 -24.13
C PRO A 492 8.90 -11.67 -25.49
N ASP A 493 9.68 -11.66 -26.58
CA ASP A 493 9.17 -11.97 -27.92
C ASP A 493 8.55 -13.36 -27.88
N LEU A 494 7.25 -13.38 -27.67
CA LEU A 494 6.50 -14.62 -27.54
C LEU A 494 6.23 -15.10 -28.96
N PRO A 495 6.60 -16.35 -29.30
CA PRO A 495 6.37 -16.89 -30.62
C PRO A 495 4.90 -16.70 -30.98
N HIS A 496 4.65 -16.23 -32.20
CA HIS A 496 3.31 -16.27 -32.77
C HIS A 496 2.79 -17.71 -32.57
N PRO A 497 1.59 -17.91 -32.00
CA PRO A 497 0.92 -19.19 -32.09
C PRO A 497 0.49 -19.33 -33.56
N GLN A 498 1.43 -19.77 -34.39
CA GLN A 498 1.16 -20.65 -35.50
C GLN A 498 1.40 -22.05 -34.96
N ASP A 499 0.32 -22.65 -34.49
CA ASP A 499 -0.02 -24.07 -34.64
C ASP A 499 -1.50 -24.24 -34.25
#